data_AF-A0A645CJM0-F1
#
_entry.id   AF-A0A645CJM0-F1
#
_cell.length_a   1.000
_cell.length_b   1.000
_cell.length_c   1.000
_cell.angle_alpha   90.00
_cell.angle_beta   90.00
_cell.angle_gamma   90.00
#
_symmetry.space_group_name_H-M   'P 1'
#
loop_
_entity.id
_entity.type
_entity.pdbx_description
1 polymer ?
#
loop_
_entity_poly.entity_id
_entity_poly.type
_entity_poly.pdbx_seq_one_letter_code
_entity_poly.pdbx_strand_id
1 'polypeptide(L)'
;MGKQYGARIISKVLELQAAGYTQREIAKELGFETTQIKDLVKRYRRKQRKGETIGTSSGRPQKRALTSMQEKDLRIKKLEREIALYQSFLQAVGRM
;
A
#
# COMPACT_ATOMS: atom_id res chain seq x y z
N MET A 1 15.83 -12.02 -9.34
CA MET A 1 16.27 -11.15 -8.23
C MET A 1 15.13 -10.97 -7.22
N GLY A 2 15.39 -11.17 -5.92
CA GLY A 2 14.38 -11.03 -4.86
C GLY A 2 13.92 -9.57 -4.62
N LYS A 3 12.73 -9.38 -4.03
CA LYS A 3 12.11 -8.06 -3.81
C LYS A 3 13.03 -7.09 -3.04
N GLN A 4 13.77 -7.58 -2.06
CA GLN A 4 14.66 -6.80 -1.19
C GLN A 4 15.82 -6.14 -1.95
N TYR A 5 16.41 -6.84 -2.91
CA TYR A 5 17.55 -6.35 -3.67
C TYR A 5 17.11 -5.33 -4.74
N GLY A 6 15.94 -5.52 -5.35
CA GLY A 6 15.42 -4.61 -6.37
C GLY A 6 15.19 -3.18 -5.87
N ALA A 7 14.79 -3.01 -4.61
CA ALA A 7 14.56 -1.69 -4.02
C ALA A 7 15.86 -0.90 -3.78
N ARG A 8 16.97 -1.56 -3.48
CA ARG A 8 18.28 -0.92 -3.34
C ARG A 8 18.89 -0.58 -4.70
N ILE A 9 18.71 -1.46 -5.68
CA ILE A 9 19.34 -1.35 -6.99
C ILE A 9 18.62 -0.36 -7.91
N ILE A 10 17.30 -0.20 -7.76
CA ILE A 10 16.51 0.68 -8.64
C ILE A 10 17.00 2.13 -8.61
N SER A 11 17.40 2.66 -7.45
CA SER A 11 17.93 4.02 -7.33
C SER A 11 19.16 4.20 -8.21
N LYS A 12 20.10 3.24 -8.16
CA LYS A 12 21.32 3.30 -8.96
C LYS A 12 21.05 3.15 -10.45
N VAL A 13 20.10 2.31 -10.83
CA VAL A 13 19.68 2.14 -12.23
C VAL A 13 19.08 3.43 -12.79
N LEU A 14 18.31 4.18 -11.99
CA LEU A 14 17.71 5.45 -12.41
C LEU A 14 18.76 6.55 -12.55
N GLU A 15 19.75 6.63 -11.65
CA GLU A 15 20.89 7.53 -11.77
C GLU A 15 21.64 7.29 -13.09
N LEU A 16 21.96 6.03 -13.41
CA LEU A 16 22.66 5.68 -14.64
C LEU A 16 21.81 5.95 -15.89
N GLN A 17 20.49 5.74 -15.83
CA GLN A 17 19.60 6.14 -16.93
C GLN A 17 19.58 7.66 -17.13
N ALA A 18 19.61 8.45 -16.06
CA ALA A 18 19.70 9.91 -16.15
C ALA A 18 21.05 10.37 -16.72
N ALA A 19 22.12 9.63 -16.45
CA ALA A 19 23.44 9.84 -17.05
C ALA A 19 23.56 9.35 -18.51
N GLY A 20 22.50 8.79 -19.10
CA GLY A 20 22.44 8.41 -20.51
C GLY A 20 22.81 6.95 -20.82
N TYR A 21 23.10 6.13 -19.81
CA TYR A 21 23.46 4.73 -20.03
C TYR A 21 22.27 3.89 -20.51
N THR A 22 22.56 2.97 -21.44
CA THR A 22 21.57 1.98 -21.89
C THR A 22 21.38 0.88 -20.86
N GLN A 23 20.23 0.21 -20.89
CA GLN A 23 19.93 -0.89 -19.96
C GLN A 23 20.91 -2.08 -20.09
N ARG A 24 21.54 -2.25 -21.26
CA ARG A 24 22.57 -3.28 -21.47
C ARG A 24 23.87 -2.90 -20.77
N GLU A 25 24.29 -1.64 -20.85
CA GLU A 25 25.50 -1.15 -20.18
C GLU A 25 25.31 -1.15 -18.67
N ILE A 26 24.15 -0.70 -18.18
CA ILE A 26 23.80 -0.76 -16.75
C ILE A 26 23.84 -2.19 -16.23
N ALA A 27 23.37 -3.16 -17.01
CA ALA A 27 23.41 -4.56 -16.64
C ALA A 27 24.86 -5.07 -16.52
N LYS A 28 25.75 -4.70 -17.45
CA LYS A 28 27.17 -5.03 -17.38
C LYS A 28 27.87 -4.40 -16.16
N GLU A 29 27.67 -3.10 -15.96
CA GLU A 29 28.25 -2.34 -14.83
C GLU A 29 27.84 -2.90 -13.47
N LEU A 30 26.57 -3.29 -13.33
CA LEU A 30 26.04 -3.80 -12.07
C LEU A 30 26.16 -5.33 -11.91
N GLY A 31 26.73 -6.02 -12.91
CA GLY A 31 26.87 -7.48 -12.89
C GLY A 31 25.54 -8.25 -12.95
N PHE A 32 24.52 -7.68 -13.59
CA PHE A 32 23.20 -8.29 -13.74
C PHE A 32 22.92 -8.72 -15.19
N GLU A 33 21.93 -9.59 -15.34
CA GLU A 33 21.41 -9.90 -16.66
C GLU A 33 20.57 -8.72 -17.19
N THR A 34 20.63 -8.47 -18.51
CA THR A 34 19.85 -7.39 -19.14
C THR A 34 18.35 -7.55 -18.90
N THR A 35 17.84 -8.78 -18.87
CA THR A 35 16.43 -9.11 -18.58
C THR A 35 16.03 -8.67 -17.17
N GLN A 36 16.92 -8.85 -16.19
CA GLN A 36 16.68 -8.45 -14.80
C GLN A 36 16.53 -6.94 -14.65
N ILE A 37 17.40 -6.16 -15.31
CA ILE A 37 17.31 -4.69 -15.33
C ILE A 37 16.04 -4.23 -16.06
N LYS A 38 15.72 -4.83 -17.22
CA LYS A 38 14.48 -4.54 -17.97
C LYS A 38 13.25 -4.73 -17.09
N ASP A 39 13.15 -5.88 -16.42
CA ASP A 39 12.01 -6.20 -15.57
C ASP A 39 11.95 -5.33 -14.33
N LEU A 40 13.11 -4.98 -13.75
CA LEU A 40 13.19 -4.06 -12.62
C LEU A 40 12.62 -2.68 -12.98
N VAL A 41 13.05 -2.10 -14.10
CA VAL A 41 12.56 -0.81 -14.60
C VAL A 41 11.08 -0.89 -14.95
N LYS A 42 10.62 -1.99 -15.56
CA LYS A 42 9.20 -2.21 -15.89
C LYS A 42 8.33 -2.21 -14.63
N ARG A 43 8.75 -2.92 -13.57
CA ARG A 43 8.05 -2.94 -12.28
C ARG A 43 8.01 -1.56 -11.63
N TYR A 44 9.14 -0.84 -11.64
CA TYR A 44 9.22 0.52 -11.12
C TYR A 44 8.23 1.45 -11.83
N ARG A 45 8.25 1.50 -13.16
CA ARG A 45 7.32 2.32 -13.97
C ARG A 45 5.86 1.94 -13.73
N ARG A 46 5.55 0.64 -13.59
CA ARG A 46 4.19 0.18 -13.25
C ARG A 46 3.73 0.68 -11.89
N LYS A 47 4.62 0.70 -10.89
CA LYS A 47 4.32 1.24 -9.55
C LYS A 47 4.04 2.73 -9.63
N GLN A 48 4.89 3.49 -10.35
CA GLN A 48 4.70 4.94 -10.53
C GLN A 48 3.38 5.28 -11.25
N ARG A 49 3.03 4.55 -12.32
CA ARG A 49 1.77 4.74 -13.04
C ARG A 49 0.51 4.45 -12.21
N LYS A 50 0.61 3.58 -11.20
CA LYS A 50 -0.52 3.27 -10.30
C LYS A 50 -0.74 4.36 -9.24
N GLY A 51 0.19 5.29 -9.07
CA GLY A 51 0.16 6.29 -7.99
C GLY A 51 0.16 5.67 -6.58
N GLU A 52 0.02 6.52 -5.57
CA GLU A 52 -0.32 6.11 -4.20
C GLU A 52 -1.81 5.78 -4.11
N THR A 53 -2.26 4.80 -4.87
CA THR A 53 -3.62 4.30 -4.70
C THR A 53 -3.64 3.42 -3.46
N ILE A 54 -4.51 3.75 -2.49
CA ILE A 54 -4.88 2.83 -1.40
C ILE A 54 -5.38 1.57 -2.10
N GLY A 55 -4.59 0.50 -2.04
CA GLY A 55 -4.88 -0.72 -2.76
C GLY A 55 -6.28 -1.19 -2.39
N THR A 56 -7.19 -1.25 -3.36
CA THR A 56 -8.41 -2.00 -3.17
C THR A 56 -8.00 -3.43 -2.85
N SER A 57 -8.56 -4.00 -1.78
CA SER A 57 -8.26 -5.38 -1.40
C SER A 57 -8.51 -6.26 -2.62
N SER A 58 -7.43 -6.78 -3.22
CA SER A 58 -7.51 -7.74 -4.34
C SER A 58 -7.85 -9.15 -3.81
N GLY A 59 -8.69 -9.19 -2.78
CA GLY A 59 -9.24 -10.40 -2.22
C GLY A 59 -10.58 -10.71 -2.87
N ARG A 60 -11.20 -11.80 -2.41
CA ARG A 60 -12.59 -12.10 -2.79
C ARG A 60 -13.46 -10.91 -2.41
N PRO A 61 -14.26 -10.35 -3.34
CA PRO A 61 -15.22 -9.32 -3.00
C PRO A 61 -16.13 -9.83 -1.88
N GLN A 62 -16.49 -8.95 -0.96
CA GLN A 62 -17.38 -9.31 0.15
C GLN A 62 -18.67 -9.89 -0.43
N LYS A 63 -19.05 -11.12 -0.03
CA LYS A 63 -20.23 -11.84 -0.58
C LYS A 63 -21.51 -11.02 -0.51
N ARG A 64 -21.63 -10.15 0.49
CA ARG A 64 -22.67 -9.14 0.63
C ARG A 64 -21.96 -7.84 0.99
N ALA A 65 -21.75 -6.97 0.01
CA ALA A 65 -21.33 -5.62 0.29
C ALA A 65 -22.38 -5.01 1.23
N LEU A 66 -21.95 -4.36 2.31
CA LEU A 66 -22.88 -3.67 3.20
C LEU A 66 -23.60 -2.60 2.36
N THR A 67 -24.92 -2.58 2.42
CA THR A 67 -25.66 -1.43 1.90
C THR A 67 -25.42 -0.24 2.84
N SER A 68 -25.54 0.98 2.32
CA SER A 68 -25.35 2.21 3.12
C SER A 68 -26.17 2.23 4.42
N MET A 69 -27.32 1.53 4.45
CA MET A 69 -28.15 1.39 5.65
C MET A 69 -27.53 0.48 6.71
N GLN A 70 -26.95 -0.67 6.32
CA GLN A 70 -26.30 -1.58 7.26
C GLN A 70 -25.03 -0.97 7.88
N GLU A 71 -24.31 -0.14 7.12
CA GLU A 71 -23.17 0.62 7.65
C GLU A 71 -23.61 1.63 8.71
N LYS A 72 -24.73 2.33 8.46
CA LYS A 72 -25.32 3.26 9.44
C LYS A 72 -25.77 2.53 10.71
N ASP A 73 -26.42 1.38 10.59
CA ASP A 73 -26.86 0.58 11.73
C ASP A 73 -25.68 0.11 12.61
N LEU A 74 -24.59 -0.34 11.97
CA LEU A 74 -23.36 -0.69 12.69
C LEU A 74 -22.73 0.53 13.36
N ARG A 75 -22.78 1.71 12.72
CA ARG A 75 -22.27 2.95 13.30
C ARG A 75 -23.09 3.38 14.51
N ILE A 76 -24.42 3.29 14.44
CA ILE A 76 -25.33 3.59 15.55
C ILE A 76 -25.02 2.68 16.74
N LYS A 77 -24.96 1.36 16.54
CA LYS A 77 -24.61 0.41 17.62
C LYS A 77 -23.26 0.70 18.27
N LYS A 78 -22.27 1.12 17.48
CA LYS A 78 -20.96 1.50 18.01
C LYS A 78 -21.06 2.76 18.88
N LEU A 79 -21.80 3.77 18.43
CA LEU A 79 -22.01 5.02 19.17
C LEU A 79 -22.79 4.80 20.46
N GLU A 80 -23.84 3.98 20.43
CA GLU A 80 -24.60 3.60 21.63
C GLU A 80 -23.71 2.92 22.67
N ARG A 81 -22.84 2.00 22.23
CA ARG A 81 -21.85 1.36 23.11
C ARG A 81 -20.86 2.36 23.70
N GLU A 82 -20.36 3.30 22.90
CA GLU A 82 -19.44 4.36 23.36
C GLU A 82 -20.12 5.25 24.40
N ILE A 83 -21.37 5.68 24.17
CA ILE A 83 -22.16 6.47 25.11
C ILE A 83 -22.38 5.71 26.42
N ALA A 84 -22.81 4.45 26.35
CA ALA A 84 -23.03 3.62 27.53
C ALA A 84 -21.73 3.47 28.36
N LEU A 85 -20.59 3.33 27.69
CA LEU A 85 -19.28 3.28 28.34
C LEU A 85 -18.93 4.62 29.01
N TYR A 86 -19.22 5.76 28.37
CA TYR A 86 -18.99 7.07 29.00
C TYR A 86 -19.90 7.31 30.19
N GLN A 87 -21.17 6.88 30.12
CA GLN A 87 -22.10 6.96 31.23
C GLN A 87 -21.63 6.15 32.44
N SER A 88 -21.14 4.92 32.21
CA SER A 88 -20.61 4.09 33.31
C SER A 88 -19.39 4.72 33.98
N PHE A 89 -18.50 5.36 33.21
CA PHE A 89 -17.37 6.10 33.77
C PHE A 89 -17.80 7.32 34.58
N LEU A 90 -18.76 8.10 34.09
CA LEU A 90 -19.26 9.28 34.80
C LEU A 90 -19.98 8.89 36.11
N GLN A 91 -20.74 7.79 36.10
CA GLN A 91 -21.37 7.23 37.29
C GLN A 91 -20.33 6.75 38.31
N ALA A 92 -19.28 6.07 37.87
CA ALA A 92 -18.20 5.60 38.75
C ALA A 92 -17.44 6.75 39.45
N VAL A 93 -17.37 7.92 38.81
CA VAL A 93 -16.73 9.13 39.37
C VAL A 93 -17.74 9.99 40.16
N GLY A 94 -19.00 9.56 40.30
CA GLY A 94 -20.04 10.26 41.06
C GLY A 94 -20.49 11.59 40.44
N ARG A 95 -20.30 11.75 39.11
CA ARG A 95 -20.69 12.94 38.36
C ARG A 95 -22.04 12.81 37.66
N MET A 96 -22.72 11.67 37.84
CA MET A 96 -24.04 11.37 37.30
C MET A 96 -24.91 10.74 38.39
#